data_AF-A0AAN8WUX1-F1
#
_entry.id   AF-A0AAN8WUX1-F1
#
_cell.length_a   1.000
_cell.length_b   1.000
_cell.length_c   1.000
_cell.angle_alpha   90.00
_cell.angle_beta   90.00
_cell.angle_gamma   90.00
#
_symmetry.space_group_name_H-M   'P 1'
#
loop_
_entity.id
_entity.type
_entity.pdbx_description
1 polymer ?
#
loop_
_entity_poly.entity_id
_entity_poly.type
_entity_poly.pdbx_seq_one_letter_code
_entity_poly.pdbx_strand_id
1 'polypeptide(L)'
;MFLAFFTERDERQVLMDENFFTGYRKTDALHDEILLSIHIPYTSKDEYMYGYKQSRRRGDDIAIVNAGMKVIFRNESDIVQNLVLVYGGMGPTMVMASNTMKVHI
;
A
#
# COMPACT_ATOMS: atom_id res chain seq x y z
N MET A 1 1.93 -3.01 -5.80
CA MET A 1 3.24 -3.55 -5.39
C MET A 1 3.06 -5.02 -5.10
N PHE A 2 3.96 -5.87 -5.58
CA PHE A 2 3.88 -7.31 -5.39
C PHE A 2 5.04 -7.78 -4.50
N LEU A 3 4.78 -8.74 -3.62
CA LEU A 3 5.77 -9.40 -2.80
C LEU A 3 5.94 -10.83 -3.29
N ALA A 4 7.18 -11.25 -3.52
CA ALA A 4 7.49 -12.64 -3.80
C ALA A 4 7.90 -13.31 -2.49
N PHE A 5 7.12 -14.30 -2.07
CA PHE A 5 7.42 -15.17 -0.96
C PHE A 5 7.98 -16.49 -1.48
N PHE A 6 8.96 -17.04 -0.77
CA PHE A 6 9.65 -18.28 -1.13
C PHE A 6 9.59 -19.27 0.02
N THR A 7 9.37 -20.53 -0.33
CA THR A 7 9.59 -21.71 0.51
C THR A 7 10.67 -22.57 -0.14
N GLU A 8 11.17 -23.62 0.50
CA GLU A 8 12.18 -24.50 -0.11
C GLU A 8 11.77 -25.14 -1.46
N ARG A 9 10.47 -25.11 -1.80
CA ARG A 9 9.91 -25.83 -2.95
C ARG A 9 9.13 -24.96 -3.94
N ASP A 10 8.68 -23.78 -3.53
CA ASP A 10 7.74 -22.97 -4.31
C ASP A 10 7.92 -21.47 -4.06
N GLU A 11 7.51 -20.66 -5.05
CA GLU A 11 7.47 -19.20 -4.98
C GLU A 11 6.03 -18.71 -5.21
N ARG A 12 5.53 -17.91 -4.27
CA ARG A 12 4.20 -17.30 -4.32
C ARG A 12 4.32 -15.79 -4.45
N GLN A 13 3.63 -15.23 -5.44
CA GLN A 13 3.47 -13.77 -5.56
C GLN A 13 2.17 -13.32 -4.90
N VAL A 14 2.27 -12.29 -4.05
CA VAL A 14 1.15 -11.72 -3.30
C VAL A 14 1.06 -10.23 -3.61
N LEU A 15 -0.14 -9.75 -3.92
CA LEU A 15 -0.41 -8.32 -4.04
C LEU A 15 -0.46 -7.71 -2.63
N MET A 16 0.26 -6.61 -2.39
CA MET A 16 0.07 -5.84 -1.14
C MET A 16 -1.21 -5.02 -1.23
N ASP A 17 -2.32 -5.60 -0.80
CA ASP A 17 -3.66 -4.98 -0.78
C ASP A 17 -4.19 -4.83 0.66
N GLU A 18 -5.51 -4.63 0.82
CA GLU A 18 -6.15 -4.42 2.13
C GLU A 18 -6.13 -5.65 3.02
N ASN A 19 -5.93 -6.83 2.43
CA ASN A 19 -5.98 -8.12 3.11
C ASN A 19 -4.59 -8.58 3.56
N PHE A 20 -3.52 -7.98 3.01
CA PHE A 20 -2.15 -8.38 3.35
C PHE A 20 -1.82 -8.24 4.84
N PHE A 21 -2.31 -7.19 5.52
CA PHE A 21 -2.14 -7.02 6.96
C PHE A 21 -3.32 -7.63 7.72
N THR A 22 -3.18 -8.89 8.11
CA THR A 22 -4.24 -9.70 8.73
C THR A 22 -4.47 -9.39 10.22
N GLY A 23 -3.60 -8.59 10.84
CA GLY A 23 -3.74 -8.17 12.24
C GLY A 23 -2.51 -7.45 12.78
N TYR A 24 -2.53 -7.11 14.07
CA TYR A 24 -1.42 -6.40 14.72
C TYR A 24 -0.11 -7.20 14.57
N ARG A 25 0.86 -6.63 13.84
CA ARG A 25 2.15 -7.27 13.51
C ARG A 25 2.01 -8.63 12.80
N LYS A 26 0.93 -8.84 12.07
CA LYS A 26 0.69 -10.05 11.27
C LYS A 26 0.46 -9.70 9.81
N THR A 27 0.94 -10.56 8.93
CA THR A 27 0.79 -10.46 7.47
C THR A 27 0.16 -11.73 6.91
N ASP A 28 -0.11 -11.76 5.61
CA ASP A 28 -0.54 -12.95 4.86
C ASP A 28 0.62 -13.92 4.52
N ALA A 29 1.80 -13.72 5.12
CA ALA A 29 2.92 -14.65 4.93
C ALA A 29 2.62 -15.97 5.66
N LEU A 30 2.86 -17.10 4.99
CA LEU A 30 2.76 -18.43 5.59
C LEU A 30 3.93 -18.68 6.54
N HIS A 31 3.80 -19.67 7.43
CA HIS A 31 4.78 -19.93 8.48
C HIS A 31 6.15 -20.37 7.95
N ASP A 32 6.18 -21.03 6.80
CA ASP A 32 7.36 -21.56 6.11
C ASP A 32 7.84 -20.66 4.96
N GLU A 33 7.22 -19.49 4.78
CA GLU A 33 7.59 -18.52 3.76
C GLU A 33 8.58 -17.47 4.29
N ILE A 34 9.53 -17.09 3.43
CA ILE A 34 10.33 -15.88 3.59
C ILE A 34 10.04 -14.89 2.46
N LEU A 35 10.15 -13.60 2.74
CA LEU A 35 10.09 -12.57 1.70
C LEU A 35 11.38 -12.60 0.87
N LEU A 36 11.28 -13.01 -0.39
CA LEU A 36 12.41 -13.08 -1.32
C LEU A 36 12.67 -11.73 -1.99
N SER A 37 11.62 -11.10 -2.51
CA SER A 37 11.75 -9.82 -3.22
C SER A 37 10.47 -8.98 -3.17
N ILE A 38 10.61 -7.69 -3.44
CA ILE A 38 9.51 -6.76 -3.61
C ILE A 38 9.61 -6.15 -5.01
N HIS A 39 8.52 -6.23 -5.77
CA HIS A 39 8.39 -5.56 -7.05
C HIS A 39 7.57 -4.27 -6.92
N ILE A 40 8.25 -3.15 -7.10
CA ILE A 40 7.65 -1.82 -7.17
C ILE A 40 7.56 -1.41 -8.64
N PRO A 41 6.35 -1.39 -9.25
CA PRO A 41 6.21 -0.98 -10.63
C PRO A 41 6.48 0.52 -10.80
N TYR A 42 6.99 0.92 -11.96
CA TYR A 42 7.06 2.32 -12.35
C TYR A 42 5.66 2.89 -12.54
N THR A 43 5.51 4.19 -12.26
CA THR A 43 4.30 4.93 -12.59
C THR A 43 4.19 5.15 -14.10
N SER A 44 2.96 5.13 -14.62
CA SER A 44 2.67 5.48 -16.02
C SER A 44 2.32 6.97 -16.19
N LYS A 45 2.13 7.42 -17.45
CA LYS A 45 1.52 8.74 -17.72
C LYS A 45 0.17 8.80 -16.99
N ASP A 46 -0.17 9.96 -16.44
CA ASP A 46 -1.41 10.21 -15.70
C ASP A 46 -1.58 9.40 -14.39
N GLU A 47 -0.51 8.76 -13.91
CA GLU A 47 -0.44 8.10 -12.59
C GLU A 47 0.54 8.84 -11.67
N TYR A 48 0.06 9.20 -10.47
CA TYR A 48 0.82 9.96 -9.48
C TYR A 48 0.76 9.28 -8.12
N MET A 49 1.88 9.29 -7.38
CA MET A 49 1.97 8.72 -6.04
C MET A 49 2.76 9.67 -5.11
N TYR A 50 2.25 9.87 -3.89
CA TYR A 50 2.90 10.67 -2.85
C TYR A 50 2.79 10.00 -1.48
N GLY A 51 3.82 10.21 -0.66
CA GLY A 51 3.86 9.78 0.74
C GLY A 51 3.93 10.97 1.68
N TYR A 52 3.17 10.90 2.78
CA TYR A 52 3.12 11.92 3.82
C TYR A 52 3.39 11.30 5.19
N LYS A 53 4.03 12.06 6.07
CA LYS A 53 4.30 11.65 7.46
C LYS A 53 4.22 12.85 8.37
N GLN A 54 3.48 12.72 9.47
CA GLN A 54 3.50 13.66 10.58
C GLN A 54 3.96 12.97 11.86
N SER A 55 4.88 13.60 12.58
CA SER A 55 5.43 13.15 13.87
C SER A 55 5.74 14.35 14.76
N ARG A 56 6.14 14.13 16.03
CA ARG A 56 6.48 15.24 16.95
C ARG A 56 7.78 15.92 16.55
N ARG A 57 8.70 15.17 15.95
CA ARG A 57 9.96 15.66 15.37
C ARG A 57 10.00 15.31 13.89
N ARG A 58 10.74 16.11 13.10
CA ARG A 58 10.85 15.93 11.64
C ARG A 58 11.61 14.65 11.26
N GLY A 59 12.62 14.28 12.04
CA GLY A 59 13.45 13.09 11.81
C GLY A 59 13.46 12.17 13.03
N ASP A 60 13.81 10.90 12.79
CA ASP A 60 13.99 9.86 13.81
C ASP A 60 12.84 9.78 14.83
N ASP A 61 11.61 9.73 14.30
CA ASP A 61 10.41 9.68 15.12
C ASP A 61 9.37 8.77 14.49
N ILE A 62 8.55 8.13 15.32
CA ILE A 62 7.44 7.30 14.87
C ILE A 62 6.33 8.23 14.39
N ALA A 63 5.74 7.91 13.24
CA ALA A 63 4.62 8.68 12.71
C ALA A 63 3.45 8.64 13.70
N ILE A 64 2.87 9.79 14.01
CA ILE A 64 1.55 9.87 14.64
C ILE A 64 0.54 9.36 13.61
N VAL A 65 0.61 9.91 12.40
CA VAL A 65 -0.11 9.43 11.22
C VAL A 65 0.83 9.53 10.01
N ASN A 66 0.76 8.57 9.11
CA ASN A 66 1.36 8.65 7.78
C ASN A 66 0.34 8.22 6.72
N ALA A 67 0.61 8.57 5.46
CA ALA A 67 -0.25 8.20 4.36
C ALA A 67 0.56 7.88 3.10
N GLY A 68 0.08 6.89 2.35
CA GLY A 68 0.47 6.64 0.97
C GLY A 68 -0.74 6.86 0.07
N MET A 69 -0.59 7.73 -0.92
CA MET A 69 -1.69 8.12 -1.80
C MET A 69 -1.28 7.94 -3.25
N LYS A 70 -2.16 7.33 -4.05
CA LYS A 70 -1.98 7.12 -5.48
C LYS A 70 -3.25 7.50 -6.23
N VAL A 71 -3.12 8.23 -7.33
CA VAL A 71 -4.23 8.55 -8.23
C VAL A 71 -3.83 8.21 -9.65
N ILE A 72 -4.79 7.66 -10.41
CA ILE A 72 -4.70 7.46 -11.85
C ILE A 72 -5.84 8.26 -12.46
N PHE A 73 -5.53 9.15 -13.41
CA PHE A 73 -6.53 9.87 -14.18
C PHE A 73 -6.82 9.16 -15.50
N ARG A 74 -8.00 9.41 -16.07
CA ARG A 74 -8.27 9.02 -17.46
C ARG A 74 -7.42 9.89 -18.39
N ASN A 75 -6.90 9.28 -19.45
CA ASN A 75 -6.00 9.91 -20.43
C ASN A 75 -6.39 11.37 -20.74
N GLU A 76 -5.47 12.29 -20.45
CA GLU A 76 -5.59 13.71 -20.78
C GLU A 76 -6.83 14.39 -20.18
N SER A 77 -7.22 13.99 -18.97
CA SER A 77 -8.33 14.59 -18.24
C SER A 77 -8.06 14.66 -16.75
N ASP A 78 -8.85 15.45 -16.03
CA ASP A 78 -8.84 15.50 -14.56
C ASP A 78 -9.83 14.50 -13.93
N ILE A 79 -10.35 13.56 -14.72
CA ILE A 79 -11.29 12.55 -14.24
C ILE A 79 -10.51 11.41 -13.58
N VAL A 80 -10.73 11.23 -12.28
CA VAL A 80 -10.14 10.12 -11.52
C VAL A 80 -10.65 8.78 -12.05
N GLN A 81 -9.73 7.94 -12.51
CA GLN A 81 -10.01 6.55 -12.92
C GLN A 81 -9.81 5.58 -11.75
N ASN A 82 -8.77 5.80 -10.93
CA ASN A 82 -8.47 4.96 -9.78
C ASN A 82 -7.85 5.82 -8.65
N LEU A 83 -8.20 5.51 -7.41
CA LEU A 83 -7.71 6.20 -6.22
C LEU A 83 -7.35 5.17 -5.15
N VAL A 84 -6.12 5.27 -4.63
CA VAL A 84 -5.64 4.48 -3.49
C VAL A 84 -5.18 5.42 -2.39
N LEU A 85 -5.72 5.25 -1.19
CA LEU A 85 -5.48 6.05 0.01
C LEU A 85 -5.28 5.08 1.17
N VAL A 86 -4.04 5.00 1.65
CA VAL A 86 -3.63 4.12 2.75
C VAL A 86 -3.11 4.99 3.89
N TYR A 87 -3.49 4.66 5.11
CA TYR A 87 -3.08 5.37 6.31
C TYR A 87 -2.47 4.42 7.35
N GLY A 88 -1.40 4.86 7.99
CA GLY A 88 -0.86 4.26 9.20
C GLY A 88 -1.04 5.19 10.40
N GLY A 89 -1.08 4.60 11.60
CA GLY A 89 -1.36 5.34 12.84
C GLY A 89 -2.85 5.59 13.13
N MET A 90 -3.74 5.12 12.25
CA MET A 90 -5.20 5.24 12.39
C MET A 90 -5.88 3.97 12.94
N GLY A 91 -5.10 2.92 13.23
CA GLY A 91 -5.58 1.63 13.70
C GLY A 91 -4.43 0.69 14.10
N PRO A 92 -4.72 -0.57 14.47
CA PRO A 92 -3.69 -1.55 14.82
C PRO A 92 -2.87 -2.01 13.60
N THR A 93 -3.36 -1.80 12.39
CA THR A 93 -2.70 -2.09 11.11
C THR A 93 -2.80 -0.87 10.19
N MET A 94 -2.17 -0.97 9.01
CA MET A 94 -2.48 -0.05 7.91
C MET A 94 -3.97 -0.19 7.53
N VAL A 95 -4.63 0.93 7.27
CA VAL A 95 -6.04 0.96 6.86
C VAL A 95 -6.18 1.64 5.51
N MET A 96 -7.02 1.07 4.65
CA MET A 96 -7.40 1.69 3.39
C MET A 96 -8.76 2.37 3.51
N ALA A 97 -8.89 3.56 2.93
CA ALA A 97 -10.15 4.32 2.95
C ALA A 97 -11.14 3.82 1.88
N SER A 98 -11.42 2.51 1.83
CA SER A 98 -12.07 1.85 0.69
C SER A 98 -13.43 2.42 0.32
N ASN A 99 -14.21 2.93 1.27
CA ASN A 99 -15.48 3.60 0.97
C ASN A 99 -15.28 4.96 0.30
N THR A 100 -14.29 5.73 0.73
CA THR A 100 -13.95 7.04 0.14
C THR A 100 -13.34 6.89 -1.25
N MET A 101 -12.56 5.82 -1.47
CA MET A 101 -11.89 5.54 -2.74
C MET A 101 -12.82 5.06 -3.85
N LYS A 102 -14.09 4.76 -3.53
CA LYS A 102 -15.09 4.35 -4.52
C LYS A 102 -15.35 5.49 -5.49
N VAL A 103 -14.75 5.39 -6.68
CA VAL A 103 -15.02 6.30 -7.79
C VAL A 103 -16.45 6.04 -8.26
N HIS A 104 -17.32 7.04 -8.10
CA HIS A 104 -18.64 7.05 -8.73
C HIS A 104 -18.50 7.81 -10.03
N ILE A 105 -18.79 7.14 -11.15
CA ILE A 105 -18.79 7.70 -12.50
C ILE A 105 -20.22 7.72 -13.00
#